data_AF-A0A7C6GI02-F1
#
_entry.id   AF-A0A7C6GI02-F1
#
_cell.length_a   1.000
_cell.length_b   1.000
_cell.length_c   1.000
_cell.angle_alpha   90.00
_cell.angle_beta   90.00
_cell.angle_gamma   90.00
#
_symmetry.space_group_name_H-M   'P 1'
#
loop_
_entity.id
_entity.type
_entity.pdbx_description
1 polymer ?
#
loop_
_entity_poly.entity_id
_entity_poly.type
_entity_poly.pdbx_seq_one_letter_code
_entity_poly.pdbx_strand_id
1 'polypeptide(L)'
;GVGMAYKRPTVARIQRHLEPKRLHAIDIYRMIVLQLEVVASRVTAMFQRGSLPWDITTILVVFTGVVAYALFQVEHAEMRLRLWDSLAQVGIVALAIGAALATIQAKSRIKAVLALGVVGSAIALLYMSYGAPDLALTQMLVEVVSLVVFVLVLRSLPRHFSVRPLVASRWARMGLAIMIGVVVSGAGILATQARVAQPVSRLIPAEAFSFGAGENVVNVILVDVRAWDTVGELSVLLVTATGVASLIYLNRRNIGVTRDKPAKPGVWLPAISKVSARSRSLMLEIGTRLLFPTMIIASIWLLLIGHNNPGGGFAGGVLAGIAFVLRYMAGGRYELGESLPISPGRLLGVGLFIAATGAALPLAFGNTVLQSTEIHWNLGILGDLHFTTALIVDVGVYILVVAVVLDLVTALGAQIDRDRDAAQKDESDQKEQVNL
;
A
#
# COMPACT_ATOMS: atom_id res chain seq x y z
N GLY A 1 0.16 37.59 -73.94
CA GLY A 1 -0.54 36.33 -74.33
C GLY A 1 -0.06 35.81 -75.67
N VAL A 2 -0.55 36.39 -76.77
CA VAL A 2 -0.31 35.90 -78.15
C VAL A 2 1.19 35.84 -78.53
N GLY A 3 1.99 36.86 -78.17
CA GLY A 3 3.44 36.86 -78.44
C GLY A 3 4.23 35.78 -77.67
N MET A 4 3.79 35.42 -76.46
CA MET A 4 4.39 34.30 -75.70
C MET A 4 3.99 32.94 -76.30
N ALA A 5 2.78 32.83 -76.87
CA ALA A 5 2.33 31.62 -77.56
C ALA A 5 3.09 31.38 -78.89
N TYR A 6 3.43 32.45 -79.62
CA TYR A 6 4.21 32.34 -80.85
C TYR A 6 5.68 31.95 -80.59
N LYS A 7 6.27 32.44 -79.48
CA LYS A 7 7.62 32.08 -79.03
C LYS A 7 7.64 30.96 -77.98
N ARG A 8 6.57 30.16 -77.90
CA ARG A 8 6.41 29.07 -76.93
C ARG A 8 7.63 28.14 -76.80
N PRO A 9 8.31 27.69 -77.87
CA PRO A 9 9.48 26.82 -77.72
C PRO A 9 10.68 27.51 -77.06
N THR A 10 10.90 28.81 -77.33
CA THR A 10 11.98 29.60 -76.72
C THR A 10 11.66 29.92 -75.27
N VAL A 11 10.41 30.31 -74.98
CA VAL A 11 9.94 30.59 -73.61
C VAL A 11 9.99 29.32 -72.76
N ALA A 12 9.55 28.16 -73.28
CA ALA A 12 9.61 26.89 -72.57
C ALA A 12 11.06 26.41 -72.33
N ARG A 13 11.99 26.72 -73.23
CA ARG A 13 13.42 26.39 -73.05
C ARG A 13 14.06 27.24 -71.95
N ILE A 14 13.75 28.53 -71.91
CA ILE A 14 14.19 29.44 -70.84
C ILE A 14 13.54 29.06 -69.51
N GLN A 15 12.24 28.76 -69.51
CA GLN A 15 11.52 28.32 -68.30
C GLN A 15 12.09 27.02 -67.74
N ARG A 16 12.40 26.00 -68.56
CA ARG A 16 13.08 24.78 -68.08
C ARG A 16 14.52 24.98 -67.59
N HIS A 17 15.17 26.06 -68.01
CA HIS A 17 16.51 26.43 -67.52
C HIS A 17 16.43 27.18 -66.18
N LEU A 18 15.37 27.97 -65.98
CA LEU A 18 15.11 28.75 -64.77
C LEU A 18 14.30 27.97 -63.72
N GLU A 19 13.60 26.91 -64.12
CA GLU A 19 12.83 26.05 -63.23
C GLU A 19 13.78 25.41 -62.21
N PRO A 20 13.58 25.66 -60.91
CA PRO A 20 14.46 25.13 -59.89
C PRO A 20 14.37 23.61 -59.89
N LYS A 21 15.37 22.95 -60.50
CA LYS A 21 15.46 21.49 -60.69
C LYS A 21 15.39 20.64 -59.40
N ARG A 22 15.30 21.25 -58.22
CA ARG A 22 15.43 20.59 -56.91
C ARG A 22 14.38 21.00 -55.87
N LEU A 23 13.43 21.87 -56.20
CA LEU A 23 12.48 22.43 -55.22
C LEU A 23 11.08 22.55 -55.83
N HIS A 24 10.45 21.42 -56.15
CA HIS A 24 9.01 21.41 -56.36
C HIS A 24 8.28 21.49 -55.01
N ALA A 25 7.10 22.11 -54.99
CA ALA A 25 6.29 22.22 -53.78
C ALA A 25 6.00 20.86 -53.13
N ILE A 26 5.90 19.80 -53.93
CA ILE A 26 5.70 18.42 -53.43
C ILE A 26 6.95 17.85 -52.74
N ASP A 27 8.16 18.22 -53.20
CA ASP A 27 9.41 17.81 -52.57
C ASP A 27 9.61 18.53 -51.23
N ILE A 28 9.26 19.82 -51.18
CA ILE A 28 9.27 20.62 -49.94
C ILE A 28 8.26 20.05 -48.94
N TYR A 29 7.03 19.76 -49.39
CA TYR A 29 6.01 19.12 -48.54
C TYR A 29 6.50 17.77 -47.99
N ARG A 30 7.04 16.89 -48.85
CA ARG A 30 7.64 15.62 -48.41
C ARG A 30 8.75 15.82 -47.39
N MET A 31 9.64 16.78 -47.62
CA MET A 31 10.73 17.07 -46.68
C MET A 31 10.19 17.52 -45.32
N ILE A 32 9.18 18.39 -45.28
CA ILE A 32 8.55 18.84 -44.04
C ILE A 32 7.90 17.67 -43.30
N VAL A 33 7.15 16.82 -43.99
CA VAL A 33 6.50 15.64 -43.39
C VAL A 33 7.54 14.68 -42.81
N LEU A 34 8.62 14.39 -43.57
CA LEU A 34 9.71 13.53 -43.09
C LEU A 34 10.45 14.14 -41.89
N GLN A 35 10.73 15.44 -41.90
CA GLN A 35 11.35 16.10 -40.76
C GLN A 35 10.41 16.08 -39.54
N LEU A 36 9.11 16.27 -39.74
CA LEU A 36 8.12 16.14 -38.68
C LEU A 36 8.11 14.73 -38.08
N GLU A 37 8.15 13.68 -38.90
CA GLU A 37 8.22 12.29 -38.44
C GLU A 37 9.53 12.00 -37.68
N VAL A 38 10.66 12.50 -38.16
CA VAL A 38 11.96 12.35 -37.50
C VAL A 38 11.99 13.10 -36.17
N VAL A 39 11.42 14.31 -36.12
CA VAL A 39 11.30 15.08 -34.87
C VAL A 39 10.35 14.39 -33.91
N ALA A 40 9.17 13.97 -34.37
CA ALA A 40 8.19 13.26 -33.55
C ALA A 40 8.78 11.98 -32.97
N SER A 41 9.42 11.14 -33.79
CA SER A 41 10.07 9.91 -33.31
C SER A 41 11.20 10.19 -32.33
N ARG A 42 12.01 11.25 -32.52
CA ARG A 42 13.04 11.65 -31.55
C ARG A 42 12.46 12.13 -30.23
N VAL A 43 11.40 12.94 -30.26
CA VAL A 43 10.70 13.41 -29.06
C VAL A 43 10.10 12.22 -28.32
N THR A 44 9.42 11.32 -29.03
CA THR A 44 8.86 10.10 -28.45
C THR A 44 9.95 9.22 -27.85
N ALA A 45 11.06 8.98 -28.55
CA ALA A 45 12.17 8.19 -28.03
C ALA A 45 12.87 8.85 -26.82
N MET A 46 12.83 10.19 -26.72
CA MET A 46 13.41 10.91 -25.58
C MET A 46 12.58 10.71 -24.31
N PHE A 47 11.25 10.77 -24.41
CA PHE A 47 10.34 10.67 -23.26
C PHE A 47 9.88 9.23 -22.97
N GLN A 48 9.49 8.47 -23.99
CA GLN A 48 8.98 7.09 -23.88
C GLN A 48 10.10 6.06 -24.01
N ARG A 49 11.09 6.11 -23.12
CA ARG A 49 12.21 5.15 -23.12
C ARG A 49 11.83 3.74 -22.65
N GLY A 50 10.59 3.55 -22.17
CA GLY A 50 10.12 2.30 -21.56
C GLY A 50 10.85 1.95 -20.26
N SER A 51 11.45 2.94 -19.60
CA SER A 51 12.29 2.76 -18.42
C SER A 51 11.61 3.37 -17.20
N LEU A 52 11.12 2.54 -16.28
CA LEU A 52 10.48 2.98 -15.05
C LEU A 52 11.31 4.04 -14.27
N PRO A 53 12.64 3.88 -14.08
CA PRO A 53 13.44 4.93 -13.44
C PRO A 53 13.41 6.28 -14.16
N TRP A 54 13.33 6.30 -15.50
CA TRP A 54 13.26 7.52 -16.30
C TRP A 54 11.90 8.19 -16.13
N ASP A 55 10.83 7.41 -16.16
CA ASP A 55 9.46 7.92 -16.00
C ASP A 55 9.27 8.53 -14.59
N ILE A 56 9.72 7.82 -13.55
CA ILE A 56 9.70 8.32 -12.16
C ILE A 56 10.56 9.57 -12.02
N THR A 57 11.77 9.58 -12.60
CA THR A 57 12.65 10.77 -12.56
C THR A 57 11.96 11.97 -13.21
N THR A 58 11.29 11.77 -14.35
CA THR A 58 10.57 12.83 -15.07
C THR A 58 9.42 13.38 -14.22
N ILE A 59 8.59 12.51 -13.65
CA ILE A 59 7.49 12.90 -12.76
C ILE A 59 8.02 13.71 -11.57
N LEU A 60 9.06 13.22 -10.89
CA LEU A 60 9.62 13.88 -9.72
C LEU A 60 10.28 15.23 -10.06
N VAL A 61 10.96 15.34 -11.20
CA VAL A 61 11.56 16.61 -11.66
C VAL A 61 10.46 17.63 -11.96
N VAL A 62 9.42 17.25 -12.70
CA VAL A 62 8.31 18.16 -13.03
C VAL A 62 7.57 18.57 -11.76
N PHE A 63 7.22 17.63 -10.90
CA PHE A 63 6.58 17.90 -9.61
C PHE A 63 7.41 18.87 -8.76
N THR A 64 8.71 18.57 -8.57
CA THR A 64 9.59 19.41 -7.77
C THR A 64 9.78 20.78 -8.38
N GLY A 65 9.89 20.89 -9.70
CA GLY A 65 9.99 22.17 -10.40
C GLY A 65 8.74 23.03 -10.22
N VAL A 66 7.55 22.43 -10.34
CA VAL A 66 6.26 23.13 -10.15
C VAL A 66 6.11 23.57 -8.69
N VAL A 67 6.37 22.70 -7.72
CA VAL A 67 6.27 23.05 -6.30
C VAL A 67 7.31 24.09 -5.94
N ALA A 68 8.57 23.95 -6.37
CA ALA A 68 9.61 24.94 -6.11
C ALA A 68 9.24 26.31 -6.69
N TYR A 69 8.75 26.35 -7.94
CA TYR A 69 8.26 27.58 -8.55
C TYR A 69 7.11 28.20 -7.74
N ALA A 70 6.14 27.40 -7.29
CA ALA A 70 5.06 27.88 -6.44
C ALA A 70 5.59 28.46 -5.12
N LEU A 71 6.57 27.82 -4.47
CA LEU A 71 7.17 28.33 -3.23
C LEU A 71 7.89 29.65 -3.45
N PHE A 72 8.57 29.84 -4.58
CA PHE A 72 9.21 31.12 -4.91
C PHE A 72 8.21 32.28 -5.09
N GLN A 73 6.95 31.97 -5.43
CA GLN A 73 5.90 32.97 -5.62
C GLN A 73 5.16 33.34 -4.32
N VAL A 74 5.32 32.57 -3.25
CA VAL A 74 4.66 32.86 -1.97
C VAL A 74 5.42 33.99 -1.28
N GLU A 75 4.72 35.06 -0.91
CA GLU A 75 5.29 36.10 -0.06
C GLU A 75 5.67 35.53 1.30
N HIS A 76 6.93 35.73 1.67
CA HIS A 76 7.51 35.12 2.86
C HIS A 76 7.12 35.95 4.08
N ALA A 77 6.07 35.55 4.80
CA ALA A 77 5.81 36.04 6.14
C ALA A 77 6.93 35.58 7.11
N GLU A 78 7.08 36.25 8.25
CA GLU A 78 8.03 35.86 9.29
C GLU A 78 7.83 34.37 9.68
N MET A 79 8.83 33.54 9.34
CA MET A 79 8.76 32.11 9.62
C MET A 79 8.98 31.85 11.11
N ARG A 80 7.97 31.31 11.79
CA ARG A 80 8.08 30.86 13.17
C ARG A 80 8.36 29.36 13.20
N LEU A 81 9.65 29.01 13.13
CA LEU A 81 10.09 27.62 13.16
C LEU A 81 10.14 27.09 14.60
N ARG A 82 9.30 26.10 14.90
CA ARG A 82 9.36 25.32 16.13
C ARG A 82 10.08 24.01 15.83
N LEU A 83 11.29 23.86 16.36
CA LEU A 83 12.19 22.76 15.98
C LEU A 83 11.86 21.43 16.69
N TRP A 84 11.49 21.48 17.96
CA TRP A 84 11.08 20.31 18.75
C TRP A 84 10.19 20.73 19.93
N ASP A 85 9.32 19.82 20.37
CA ASP A 85 8.51 19.97 21.59
C ASP A 85 9.11 19.22 22.77
N SER A 86 9.74 18.08 22.49
CA SER A 86 10.37 17.24 23.50
C SER A 86 11.69 16.68 23.00
N LEU A 87 12.61 16.40 23.93
CA LEU A 87 13.89 15.76 23.61
C LEU A 87 13.70 14.35 23.03
N ALA A 88 12.62 13.67 23.43
CA ALA A 88 12.25 12.36 22.88
C ALA A 88 12.03 12.42 21.36
N GLN A 89 11.35 13.47 20.85
CA GLN A 89 11.14 13.65 19.41
C GLN A 89 12.47 13.74 18.65
N VAL A 90 13.46 14.46 19.19
CA VAL A 90 14.80 14.57 18.58
C VAL A 90 15.46 13.19 18.48
N GLY A 91 15.38 12.38 19.54
CA GLY A 91 15.89 11.01 19.54
C GLY A 91 15.18 10.11 18.53
N ILE A 92 13.86 10.20 18.43
CA ILE A 92 13.05 9.43 17.47
C ILE A 92 13.37 9.83 16.02
N VAL A 93 13.50 11.13 15.74
CA VAL A 93 13.88 11.62 14.40
C VAL A 93 15.31 11.18 14.05
N ALA A 94 16.24 11.25 15.00
CA ALA A 94 17.61 10.76 14.79
C ALA A 94 17.62 9.24 14.48
N LEU A 95 16.80 8.45 15.18
CA LEU A 95 16.61 7.03 14.89
C LEU A 95 16.05 6.82 13.47
N ALA A 96 15.02 7.57 13.08
CA ALA A 96 14.42 7.49 11.75
C ALA A 96 15.44 7.84 10.64
N ILE A 97 16.23 8.91 10.82
CA ILE A 97 17.28 9.32 9.88
C ILE A 97 18.37 8.23 9.79
N GLY A 98 18.85 7.73 10.93
CA GLY A 98 19.85 6.66 10.97
C GLY A 98 19.37 5.40 10.25
N ALA A 99 18.12 4.99 10.50
CA ALA A 99 17.50 3.85 9.84
C ALA A 99 17.30 4.08 8.33
N ALA A 100 16.87 5.28 7.91
CA ALA A 100 16.73 5.62 6.49
C ALA A 100 18.08 5.59 5.76
N LEU A 101 19.15 6.12 6.38
CA LEU A 101 20.51 6.05 5.84
C LEU A 101 21.00 4.60 5.76
N ALA A 102 20.71 3.77 6.77
CA ALA A 102 21.04 2.35 6.74
C ALA A 102 20.29 1.60 5.62
N THR A 103 19.02 1.95 5.37
CA THR A 103 18.22 1.42 4.25
C THR A 103 18.85 1.76 2.89
N ILE A 104 19.28 3.01 2.69
CA ILE A 104 19.91 3.45 1.42
C ILE A 104 21.26 2.73 1.20
N GLN A 105 22.01 2.47 2.27
CA GLN A 105 23.32 1.82 2.20
C GLN A 105 23.24 0.28 2.14
N ALA A 106 22.06 -0.30 2.35
CA ALA A 106 21.89 -1.74 2.46
C ALA A 106 22.21 -2.46 1.14
N LYS A 107 23.19 -3.36 1.18
CA LYS A 107 23.58 -4.21 0.03
C LYS A 107 22.66 -5.43 -0.17
N SER A 108 21.93 -5.82 0.87
CA SER A 108 21.01 -6.95 0.88
C SER A 108 19.58 -6.46 1.03
N ARG A 109 18.66 -7.06 0.28
CA ARG A 109 17.24 -6.67 0.28
C ARG A 109 16.58 -6.84 1.65
N ILE A 110 16.93 -7.91 2.37
CA ILE A 110 16.40 -8.16 3.72
C ILE A 110 16.90 -7.11 4.71
N LYS A 111 18.18 -6.72 4.63
CA LYS A 111 18.72 -5.65 5.48
C LYS A 111 18.02 -4.32 5.23
N ALA A 112 17.72 -4.01 3.97
CA ALA A 112 17.00 -2.80 3.59
C ALA A 112 15.58 -2.79 4.18
N VAL A 113 14.86 -3.91 4.08
CA VAL A 113 13.49 -4.02 4.61
C VAL A 113 13.45 -3.99 6.13
N LEU A 114 14.40 -4.64 6.83
CA LEU A 114 14.48 -4.55 8.28
C LEU A 114 14.79 -3.12 8.75
N ALA A 115 15.71 -2.42 8.07
CA ALA A 115 16.01 -1.03 8.38
C ALA A 115 14.84 -0.09 8.07
N LEU A 116 14.09 -0.35 6.99
CA LEU A 116 12.85 0.37 6.68
C LEU A 116 11.79 0.16 7.78
N GLY A 117 11.70 -1.03 8.36
CA GLY A 117 10.84 -1.29 9.51
C GLY A 117 11.13 -0.43 10.73
N VAL A 118 12.41 -0.15 11.00
CA VAL A 118 12.80 0.78 12.07
C VAL A 118 12.35 2.21 11.76
N VAL A 119 12.33 2.63 10.48
CA VAL A 119 11.78 3.93 10.08
C VAL A 119 10.28 3.99 10.40
N GLY A 120 9.51 2.95 10.02
CA GLY A 120 8.08 2.87 10.32
C GLY A 120 7.77 2.86 11.82
N SER A 121 8.55 2.10 12.60
CA SER A 121 8.45 2.12 14.07
C SER A 121 8.78 3.49 14.67
N ALA A 122 9.78 4.20 14.15
CA ALA A 122 10.10 5.55 14.60
C ALA A 122 8.97 6.55 14.26
N ILE A 123 8.33 6.43 13.10
CA ILE A 123 7.16 7.25 12.73
C ILE A 123 5.98 6.97 13.67
N ALA A 124 5.72 5.70 14.02
CA ALA A 124 4.68 5.36 14.99
C ALA A 124 4.96 5.97 16.38
N LEU A 125 6.22 5.97 16.82
CA LEU A 125 6.62 6.66 18.06
C LEU A 125 6.42 8.18 17.97
N LEU A 126 6.63 8.79 16.79
CA LEU A 126 6.30 10.21 16.58
C LEU A 126 4.79 10.45 16.72
N TYR A 127 3.94 9.63 16.09
CA TYR A 127 2.49 9.74 16.25
C TYR A 127 2.06 9.64 17.71
N MET A 128 2.63 8.69 18.45
CA MET A 128 2.38 8.57 19.90
C MET A 128 2.80 9.83 20.65
N SER A 129 3.96 10.41 20.33
CA SER A 129 4.45 11.65 20.96
C SER A 129 3.56 12.87 20.69
N TYR A 130 2.82 12.87 19.57
CA TYR A 130 1.84 13.90 19.21
C TYR A 130 0.43 13.60 19.73
N GLY A 131 0.25 12.54 20.53
CA GLY A 131 -1.06 12.18 21.08
C GLY A 131 -2.00 11.55 20.05
N ALA A 132 -1.46 10.90 19.01
CA ALA A 132 -2.22 10.18 17.99
C ALA A 132 -2.08 8.64 18.16
N PRO A 133 -2.65 8.04 19.22
CA PRO A 133 -2.48 6.62 19.53
C PRO A 133 -3.08 5.69 18.46
N ASP A 134 -4.22 6.02 17.86
CA ASP A 134 -4.83 5.24 16.77
C ASP A 134 -3.91 5.16 15.54
N LEU A 135 -3.30 6.28 15.15
CA LEU A 135 -2.33 6.32 14.05
C LEU A 135 -1.05 5.54 14.41
N ALA A 136 -0.58 5.66 15.65
CA ALA A 136 0.60 4.91 16.10
C ALA A 136 0.35 3.38 16.08
N LEU A 137 -0.82 2.95 16.56
CA LEU A 137 -1.21 1.56 16.59
C LEU A 137 -1.37 0.99 15.18
N THR A 138 -2.11 1.68 14.32
CA THR A 138 -2.29 1.26 12.91
C THR A 138 -0.97 1.22 12.16
N GLN A 139 -0.10 2.22 12.34
CA GLN A 139 1.24 2.25 11.74
C GLN A 139 2.07 1.04 12.17
N MET A 140 2.08 0.68 13.45
CA MET A 140 2.82 -0.51 13.93
C MET A 140 2.28 -1.82 13.34
N LEU A 141 0.95 -1.96 13.30
CA LEU A 141 0.33 -3.17 12.75
C LEU A 141 0.59 -3.30 11.24
N VAL A 142 0.44 -2.21 10.50
CA VAL A 142 0.75 -2.17 9.05
C VAL A 142 2.23 -2.43 8.81
N GLU A 143 3.14 -1.93 9.67
CA GLU A 143 4.56 -2.23 9.56
C GLU A 143 4.86 -3.72 9.70
N VAL A 144 4.22 -4.41 10.64
CA VAL A 144 4.38 -5.86 10.80
C VAL A 144 3.85 -6.61 9.57
N VAL A 145 2.68 -6.24 9.04
CA VAL A 145 2.12 -6.87 7.84
C VAL A 145 2.99 -6.60 6.62
N SER A 146 3.43 -5.36 6.41
CA SER A 146 4.28 -4.98 5.27
C SER A 146 5.62 -5.72 5.34
N LEU A 147 6.22 -5.86 6.52
CA LEU A 147 7.44 -6.61 6.74
C LEU A 147 7.27 -8.08 6.33
N VAL A 148 6.19 -8.73 6.77
CA VAL A 148 5.88 -10.10 6.37
C VAL A 148 5.76 -10.19 4.86
N VAL A 149 4.92 -9.35 4.24
CA VAL A 149 4.68 -9.34 2.79
C VAL A 149 5.98 -9.14 2.02
N PHE A 150 6.80 -8.17 2.42
CA PHE A 150 8.10 -7.94 1.82
C PHE A 150 9.02 -9.14 1.97
N VAL A 151 9.08 -9.78 3.14
CA VAL A 151 9.91 -10.97 3.34
C VAL A 151 9.43 -12.12 2.44
N LEU A 152 8.11 -12.34 2.32
CA LEU A 152 7.54 -13.36 1.43
C LEU A 152 7.91 -13.10 -0.04
N VAL A 153 7.78 -11.85 -0.50
CA VAL A 153 8.12 -11.46 -1.88
C VAL A 153 9.64 -11.53 -2.11
N LEU A 154 10.43 -10.92 -1.25
CA LEU A 154 11.88 -10.77 -1.44
C LEU A 154 12.62 -12.10 -1.37
N ARG A 155 12.07 -13.10 -0.70
CA ARG A 155 12.62 -14.46 -0.70
C ARG A 155 12.68 -15.08 -2.09
N SER A 156 11.73 -14.71 -2.98
CA SER A 156 11.71 -15.16 -4.37
C SER A 156 12.71 -14.43 -5.27
N LEU A 157 13.36 -13.37 -4.76
CA LEU A 157 14.29 -12.54 -5.50
C LEU A 157 15.75 -12.78 -5.05
N PRO A 158 16.74 -12.46 -5.90
CA PRO A 158 18.14 -12.52 -5.52
C PRO A 158 18.43 -11.69 -4.26
N ARG A 159 19.24 -12.25 -3.34
CA ARG A 159 19.55 -11.63 -2.03
C ARG A 159 20.11 -10.21 -2.12
N HIS A 160 20.84 -9.90 -3.19
CA HIS A 160 21.53 -8.63 -3.41
C HIS A 160 20.88 -7.84 -4.54
N PHE A 161 21.03 -6.51 -4.49
CA PHE A 161 20.63 -5.64 -5.60
C PHE A 161 21.54 -5.87 -6.81
N SER A 162 20.95 -6.16 -7.96
CA SER A 162 21.64 -6.60 -9.19
C SER A 162 22.14 -5.46 -10.07
N VAL A 163 21.57 -4.26 -9.97
CA VAL A 163 21.90 -3.14 -10.86
C VAL A 163 22.79 -2.12 -10.15
N ARG A 164 24.00 -1.92 -10.66
CA ARG A 164 24.91 -0.85 -10.22
C ARG A 164 24.86 0.30 -11.23
N PRO A 165 24.25 1.45 -10.91
CA PRO A 165 24.24 2.59 -11.82
C PRO A 165 25.64 3.19 -11.97
N LEU A 166 25.90 3.83 -13.11
CA LEU A 166 27.07 4.68 -13.34
C LEU A 166 27.21 5.71 -12.22
N VAL A 167 28.46 6.06 -11.88
CA VAL A 167 28.76 7.00 -10.78
C VAL A 167 28.07 8.35 -10.99
N ALA A 168 28.14 8.91 -12.20
CA ALA A 168 27.46 10.17 -12.55
C ALA A 168 25.93 10.09 -12.35
N SER A 169 25.31 8.99 -12.78
CA SER A 169 23.88 8.77 -12.60
C SER A 169 23.49 8.69 -11.12
N ARG A 170 24.35 8.09 -10.28
CA ARG A 170 24.13 8.02 -8.84
C ARG A 170 24.13 9.41 -8.20
N TRP A 171 25.12 10.24 -8.52
CA TRP A 171 25.20 11.60 -7.97
C TRP A 171 24.05 12.49 -8.44
N ALA A 172 23.67 12.40 -9.72
CA ALA A 172 22.49 13.11 -10.23
C ALA A 172 21.21 12.72 -9.50
N ARG A 173 20.98 11.42 -9.28
CA ARG A 173 19.82 10.92 -8.52
C ARG A 173 19.84 11.36 -7.05
N MET A 174 21.01 11.40 -6.43
CA MET A 174 21.14 11.87 -5.06
C MET A 174 20.87 13.38 -4.95
N GLY A 175 21.40 14.19 -5.87
CA GLY A 175 21.11 15.61 -5.95
C GLY A 175 19.62 15.87 -6.14
N LEU A 176 18.96 15.13 -7.04
CA LEU A 176 17.52 15.19 -7.23
C LEU A 176 16.75 14.78 -5.96
N ALA A 177 17.12 13.69 -5.30
CA ALA A 177 16.47 13.25 -4.05
C ALA A 177 16.56 14.30 -2.93
N ILE A 178 17.73 14.94 -2.78
CA ILE A 178 17.92 16.02 -1.81
C ILE A 178 17.05 17.22 -2.19
N MET A 179 17.03 17.62 -3.47
CA MET A 179 16.18 18.71 -3.96
C MET A 179 14.70 18.45 -3.66
N ILE A 180 14.20 17.24 -3.97
CA ILE A 180 12.83 16.83 -3.67
C ILE A 180 12.56 16.96 -2.16
N GLY A 181 13.45 16.41 -1.32
CA GLY A 181 13.31 16.48 0.13
C GLY A 181 13.20 17.92 0.64
N VAL A 182 14.11 18.79 0.20
CA VAL A 182 14.10 20.21 0.59
C VAL A 182 12.83 20.92 0.15
N VAL A 183 12.40 20.72 -1.11
CA VAL A 183 11.21 21.37 -1.67
C VAL A 183 9.94 20.88 -0.97
N VAL A 184 9.78 19.57 -0.76
CA VAL A 184 8.59 19.01 -0.10
C VAL A 184 8.54 19.40 1.39
N SER A 185 9.67 19.34 2.09
CA SER A 185 9.73 19.80 3.49
C SER A 185 9.47 21.30 3.61
N GLY A 186 10.05 22.12 2.72
CA GLY A 186 9.79 23.56 2.67
C GLY A 186 8.33 23.88 2.39
N ALA A 187 7.71 23.17 1.44
CA ALA A 187 6.28 23.28 1.15
C ALA A 187 5.42 22.93 2.38
N GLY A 188 5.74 21.87 3.11
CA GLY A 188 5.04 21.49 4.34
C GLY A 188 5.15 22.56 5.43
N ILE A 189 6.34 23.13 5.63
CA ILE A 189 6.60 24.19 6.62
C ILE A 189 5.83 25.47 6.27
N LEU A 190 5.81 25.86 4.99
CA LEU A 190 5.07 27.05 4.55
C LEU A 190 3.55 26.82 4.60
N ALA A 191 3.07 25.66 4.17
CA ALA A 191 1.64 25.32 4.19
C ALA A 191 1.05 25.31 5.62
N THR A 192 1.83 24.89 6.63
CA THR A 192 1.36 24.90 8.03
C THR A 192 1.26 26.31 8.60
N GLN A 193 2.06 27.26 8.10
CA GLN A 193 2.08 28.66 8.52
C GLN A 193 1.09 29.54 7.74
N ALA A 194 0.63 29.10 6.56
CA ALA A 194 -0.33 29.83 5.72
C ALA A 194 -1.79 29.77 6.21
N ARG A 195 -2.06 29.28 7.43
CA ARG A 195 -3.42 29.14 7.96
C ARG A 195 -3.98 30.49 8.40
N VAL A 196 -5.02 30.97 7.71
CA VAL A 196 -5.72 32.24 8.01
C VAL A 196 -7.08 32.05 8.70
N ALA A 197 -7.73 30.91 8.49
CA ALA A 197 -9.05 30.60 9.04
C ALA A 197 -8.96 29.80 10.34
N GLN A 198 -9.99 29.90 11.20
CA GLN A 198 -10.08 29.03 12.37
C GLN A 198 -10.20 27.55 11.93
N PRO A 199 -9.46 26.63 12.56
CA PRO A 199 -9.48 25.23 12.16
C PRO A 199 -10.79 24.55 12.60
N VAL A 200 -11.36 23.75 11.70
CA VAL A 200 -12.57 22.93 11.96
C VAL A 200 -12.37 21.99 13.15
N SER A 201 -11.12 21.61 13.46
CA SER A 201 -10.77 20.72 14.58
C SER A 201 -11.26 21.17 15.96
N ARG A 202 -11.64 22.45 16.14
CA ARG A 202 -12.23 22.94 17.40
C ARG A 202 -13.67 22.44 17.62
N LEU A 203 -14.40 22.15 16.55
CA LEU A 203 -15.79 21.69 16.60
C LEU A 203 -15.88 20.17 16.73
N ILE A 204 -14.89 19.47 16.17
CA ILE A 204 -14.90 18.01 16.02
C ILE A 204 -15.13 17.25 17.34
N PRO A 205 -14.50 17.57 18.48
CA PRO A 205 -14.71 16.77 19.70
C PRO A 205 -16.15 16.82 20.23
N ALA A 206 -16.79 17.99 20.16
CA ALA A 206 -18.18 18.14 20.58
C ALA A 206 -19.11 17.39 19.63
N GLU A 207 -18.92 17.57 18.32
CA GLU A 207 -19.71 16.90 17.29
C GLU A 207 -19.51 15.37 17.29
N ALA A 208 -18.31 14.88 17.57
CA ALA A 208 -18.05 13.45 17.65
C ALA A 208 -18.88 12.79 18.76
N PHE A 209 -19.04 13.47 19.90
CA PHE A 209 -19.88 12.98 20.98
C PHE A 209 -21.38 13.15 20.66
N SER A 210 -21.82 14.32 20.21
CA SER A 210 -23.25 14.59 19.99
C SER A 210 -23.86 13.92 18.76
N PHE A 211 -23.09 13.76 17.69
CA PHE A 211 -23.55 13.13 16.44
C PHE A 211 -23.16 11.65 16.38
N GLY A 212 -21.94 11.31 16.79
CA GLY A 212 -21.40 9.96 16.68
C GLY A 212 -21.53 9.10 17.92
N ALA A 213 -21.94 9.65 19.06
CA ALA A 213 -22.05 8.95 20.36
C ALA A 213 -20.74 8.33 20.89
N GLY A 214 -19.59 8.77 20.38
CA GLY A 214 -18.28 8.20 20.71
C GLY A 214 -17.31 9.22 21.30
N GLU A 215 -16.46 8.75 22.22
CA GLU A 215 -15.38 9.56 22.80
C GLU A 215 -14.09 9.51 21.96
N ASN A 216 -13.90 8.45 21.18
CA ASN A 216 -12.76 8.36 20.26
C ASN A 216 -13.04 9.20 19.02
N VAL A 217 -12.59 10.45 19.07
CA VAL A 217 -12.73 11.42 17.98
C VAL A 217 -12.21 10.88 16.64
N VAL A 218 -11.11 10.13 16.63
CA VAL A 218 -10.54 9.60 15.38
C VAL A 218 -11.47 8.54 14.79
N ASN A 219 -11.89 7.56 15.58
CA ASN A 219 -12.77 6.49 15.11
C ASN A 219 -14.13 7.03 14.67
N VAL A 220 -14.72 7.97 15.41
CA VAL A 220 -15.98 8.61 15.05
C VAL A 220 -15.88 9.40 13.75
N ILE A 221 -14.77 10.10 13.50
CA ILE A 221 -14.56 10.75 12.19
C ILE A 221 -14.51 9.71 11.08
N LEU A 222 -13.81 8.59 11.29
CA LEU A 222 -13.65 7.57 10.26
C LEU A 222 -14.96 6.84 9.97
N VAL A 223 -15.75 6.51 10.99
CA VAL A 223 -16.93 5.64 10.83
C VAL A 223 -18.24 6.42 10.65
N ASP A 224 -18.33 7.66 11.13
CA ASP A 224 -19.56 8.48 11.08
C ASP A 224 -19.39 9.74 10.21
N VAL A 225 -18.51 10.67 10.60
CA VAL A 225 -18.47 12.01 9.98
C VAL A 225 -17.91 11.99 8.56
N ARG A 226 -16.86 11.21 8.34
CA ARG A 226 -16.16 11.03 7.05
C ARG A 226 -16.19 9.56 6.61
N ALA A 227 -17.28 8.89 6.94
CA ALA A 227 -17.52 7.48 6.64
C ALA A 227 -17.31 7.09 5.16
N TRP A 228 -17.57 8.01 4.24
CA TRP A 228 -17.32 7.82 2.81
C TRP A 228 -15.83 7.61 2.47
N ASP A 229 -14.92 8.23 3.22
CA ASP A 229 -13.48 8.02 3.01
C ASP A 229 -13.09 6.60 3.40
N THR A 230 -13.62 6.09 4.52
CA THR A 230 -13.40 4.69 4.94
C THR A 230 -14.00 3.71 3.93
N VAL A 231 -15.19 3.97 3.37
CA VAL A 231 -15.74 3.15 2.27
C VAL A 231 -14.81 3.16 1.05
N GLY A 232 -14.24 4.32 0.71
CA GLY A 232 -13.26 4.47 -0.38
C GLY A 232 -11.99 3.67 -0.13
N GLU A 233 -11.40 3.77 1.07
CA GLU A 233 -10.21 3.04 1.48
C GLU A 233 -10.44 1.51 1.43
N LEU A 234 -11.58 1.03 1.95
CA LEU A 234 -11.95 -0.38 1.88
C LEU A 234 -12.11 -0.87 0.44
N SER A 235 -12.68 -0.03 -0.43
CA SER A 235 -12.82 -0.34 -1.85
C SER A 235 -11.44 -0.49 -2.52
N VAL A 236 -10.48 0.40 -2.20
CA VAL A 236 -9.11 0.31 -2.69
C VAL A 236 -8.43 -0.96 -2.18
N LEU A 237 -8.58 -1.31 -0.89
CA LEU A 237 -8.02 -2.55 -0.32
C LEU A 237 -8.62 -3.79 -0.99
N LEU A 238 -9.94 -3.83 -1.19
CA LEU A 238 -10.64 -4.92 -1.86
C LEU A 238 -10.17 -5.10 -3.30
N VAL A 239 -10.10 -4.01 -4.08
CA VAL A 239 -9.63 -4.02 -5.46
C VAL A 239 -8.16 -4.46 -5.53
N THR A 240 -7.33 -3.98 -4.60
CA THR A 240 -5.90 -4.34 -4.54
C THR A 240 -5.73 -5.82 -4.21
N ALA A 241 -6.41 -6.34 -3.19
CA ALA A 241 -6.33 -7.75 -2.81
C ALA A 241 -6.79 -8.65 -3.97
N THR A 242 -7.98 -8.37 -4.51
CA THR A 242 -8.54 -9.13 -5.64
C THR A 242 -7.67 -9.01 -6.89
N GLY A 243 -7.08 -7.85 -7.15
CA GLY A 243 -6.17 -7.63 -8.28
C GLY A 243 -4.86 -8.40 -8.14
N VAL A 244 -4.24 -8.37 -6.96
CA VAL A 244 -3.04 -9.16 -6.65
C VAL A 244 -3.33 -10.65 -6.74
N ALA A 245 -4.43 -11.12 -6.14
CA ALA A 245 -4.86 -12.50 -6.27
C ALA A 245 -5.10 -12.84 -7.74
N SER A 246 -5.86 -12.05 -8.49
CA SER A 246 -6.11 -12.28 -9.92
C SER A 246 -4.81 -12.39 -10.72
N LEU A 247 -3.85 -11.49 -10.56
CA LEU A 247 -2.56 -11.55 -11.26
C LEU A 247 -1.76 -12.81 -10.93
N ILE A 248 -1.79 -13.26 -9.68
CA ILE A 248 -1.07 -14.46 -9.24
C ILE A 248 -1.80 -15.75 -9.68
N TYR A 249 -3.13 -15.75 -9.66
CA TYR A 249 -3.98 -16.89 -9.99
C TYR A 249 -4.28 -17.03 -11.49
N LEU A 250 -4.25 -15.96 -12.29
CA LEU A 250 -4.39 -16.02 -13.76
C LEU A 250 -3.30 -16.90 -14.40
N ASN A 251 -2.16 -17.06 -13.71
CA ASN A 251 -1.09 -17.95 -14.13
C ASN A 251 -1.24 -19.39 -13.60
N ARG A 252 -2.38 -19.75 -12.97
CA ARG A 252 -2.58 -21.04 -12.28
C ARG A 252 -4.02 -21.56 -12.39
N ARG A 253 -4.22 -22.61 -13.19
CA ARG A 253 -5.54 -23.18 -13.51
C ARG A 253 -6.24 -23.98 -12.39
N ASN A 254 -5.67 -24.11 -11.19
CA ASN A 254 -6.34 -24.71 -10.02
C ASN A 254 -5.40 -24.67 -8.80
N ILE A 255 -5.55 -23.69 -7.92
CA ILE A 255 -5.17 -23.86 -6.52
C ILE A 255 -6.45 -23.68 -5.73
N GLY A 256 -7.33 -24.67 -5.84
CA GLY A 256 -8.18 -24.98 -4.71
C GLY A 256 -7.24 -25.38 -3.58
N VAL A 257 -7.45 -24.85 -2.38
CA VAL A 257 -6.92 -25.47 -1.18
C VAL A 257 -7.41 -26.92 -1.22
N THR A 258 -6.56 -27.86 -1.65
CA THR A 258 -6.93 -29.26 -1.75
C THR A 258 -7.25 -29.70 -0.33
N ARG A 259 -8.54 -29.83 -0.04
CA ARG A 259 -9.05 -30.28 1.24
C ARG A 259 -8.67 -31.74 1.38
N ASP A 260 -7.56 -31.98 2.05
CA ASP A 260 -7.35 -33.27 2.69
C ASP A 260 -8.32 -33.42 3.85
N LYS A 261 -8.61 -34.67 4.22
CA LYS A 261 -9.50 -35.00 5.35
C LYS A 261 -9.09 -34.20 6.61
N PRO A 262 -10.04 -33.63 7.35
CA PRO A 262 -9.74 -32.89 8.56
C PRO A 262 -8.96 -33.78 9.52
N ALA A 263 -7.90 -33.22 10.10
CA ALA A 263 -7.17 -33.91 11.15
C ALA A 263 -8.08 -34.17 12.37
N LYS A 264 -7.72 -35.16 13.20
CA LYS A 264 -8.51 -35.53 14.37
C LYS A 264 -8.80 -34.29 15.26
N PRO A 265 -10.05 -34.07 15.71
CA PRO A 265 -10.38 -32.98 16.61
C PRO A 265 -9.52 -33.04 17.88
N GLY A 266 -8.99 -31.89 18.33
CA GLY A 266 -8.27 -31.75 19.60
C GLY A 266 -6.73 -31.68 19.52
N VAL A 267 -6.13 -31.79 18.33
CA VAL A 267 -4.69 -31.57 18.15
C VAL A 267 -4.43 -30.10 17.80
N TRP A 268 -3.64 -29.40 18.61
CA TRP A 268 -3.19 -28.03 18.30
C TRP A 268 -2.11 -28.07 17.21
N LEU A 269 -2.26 -27.26 16.17
CA LEU A 269 -1.45 -27.27 14.96
C LEU A 269 -1.42 -28.63 14.23
N PRO A 270 -2.59 -29.19 13.87
CA PRO A 270 -2.72 -30.55 13.36
C PRO A 270 -1.94 -30.80 12.06
N ALA A 271 -1.79 -29.75 11.25
CA ALA A 271 -1.18 -29.87 9.94
C ALA A 271 0.36 -29.80 9.96
N ILE A 272 0.97 -29.52 11.13
CA ILE A 272 2.43 -29.54 11.29
C ILE A 272 3.01 -30.89 10.92
N SER A 273 2.29 -31.99 11.19
CA SER A 273 2.67 -33.35 10.81
C SER A 273 3.01 -33.52 9.32
N LYS A 274 2.42 -32.69 8.45
CA LYS A 274 2.64 -32.67 6.99
C LYS A 274 3.87 -31.87 6.54
N VAL A 275 4.50 -31.10 7.44
CA VAL A 275 5.73 -30.34 7.16
C VAL A 275 6.96 -31.19 7.52
N SER A 276 7.99 -31.20 6.67
CA SER A 276 9.22 -31.98 6.92
C SER A 276 9.88 -31.58 8.25
N ALA A 277 10.33 -32.57 9.03
CA ALA A 277 10.88 -32.35 10.38
C ALA A 277 12.10 -31.39 10.40
N ARG A 278 12.87 -31.34 9.31
CA ARG A 278 14.05 -30.47 9.15
C ARG A 278 13.69 -28.98 8.96
N SER A 279 12.45 -28.67 8.59
CA SER A 279 11.97 -27.30 8.36
C SER A 279 11.12 -26.74 9.50
N ARG A 280 10.87 -27.53 10.56
CA ARG A 280 10.08 -27.11 11.72
C ARG A 280 10.93 -26.32 12.70
N SER A 281 10.41 -25.17 13.14
CA SER A 281 10.98 -24.41 14.24
C SER A 281 10.12 -24.62 15.48
N LEU A 282 10.65 -25.34 16.48
CA LEU A 282 9.95 -25.63 17.74
C LEU A 282 9.63 -24.32 18.50
N MET A 283 10.53 -23.34 18.45
CA MET A 283 10.31 -22.02 19.06
C MET A 283 9.12 -21.31 18.43
N LEU A 284 8.99 -21.36 17.10
CA LEU A 284 7.87 -20.74 16.39
C LEU A 284 6.55 -21.46 16.70
N GLU A 285 6.57 -22.79 16.83
CA GLU A 285 5.40 -23.59 17.19
C GLU A 285 4.88 -23.25 18.59
N ILE A 286 5.76 -23.26 19.59
CA ILE A 286 5.43 -22.91 20.98
C ILE A 286 4.99 -21.45 21.06
N GLY A 287 5.72 -20.54 20.40
CA GLY A 287 5.37 -19.12 20.34
C GLY A 287 3.99 -18.90 19.73
N THR A 288 3.67 -19.56 18.62
CA THR A 288 2.36 -19.46 17.97
C THR A 288 1.24 -19.98 18.86
N ARG A 289 1.48 -21.07 19.60
CA ARG A 289 0.49 -21.64 20.54
C ARG A 289 0.10 -20.66 21.65
N LEU A 290 1.05 -19.87 22.13
CA LEU A 290 0.80 -18.86 23.17
C LEU A 290 0.24 -17.55 22.58
N LEU A 291 0.84 -17.08 21.50
CA LEU A 291 0.54 -15.76 20.94
C LEU A 291 -0.78 -15.74 20.17
N PHE A 292 -1.11 -16.79 19.41
CA PHE A 292 -2.29 -16.76 18.54
C PHE A 292 -3.60 -16.49 19.29
N PRO A 293 -3.97 -17.24 20.35
CA PRO A 293 -5.22 -16.97 21.08
C PRO A 293 -5.20 -15.57 21.72
N THR A 294 -4.05 -15.17 22.27
CA THR A 294 -3.86 -13.86 22.90
C THR A 294 -4.08 -12.73 21.89
N MET A 295 -3.52 -12.86 20.68
CA MET A 295 -3.68 -11.88 19.61
C MET A 295 -5.12 -11.82 19.08
N ILE A 296 -5.82 -12.97 18.97
CA ILE A 296 -7.23 -12.99 18.56
C ILE A 296 -8.12 -12.31 19.61
N ILE A 297 -7.87 -12.55 20.90
CA ILE A 297 -8.58 -11.88 21.98
C ILE A 297 -8.30 -10.36 21.94
N ALA A 298 -7.04 -9.96 21.83
CA ALA A 298 -6.66 -8.55 21.71
C ALA A 298 -7.27 -7.88 20.47
N SER A 299 -7.33 -8.61 19.34
CA SER A 299 -7.94 -8.17 18.09
C SER A 299 -9.44 -7.90 18.22
N ILE A 300 -10.18 -8.81 18.87
CA ILE A 300 -11.61 -8.62 19.17
C ILE A 300 -11.79 -7.49 20.18
N TRP A 301 -10.92 -7.39 21.18
CA TRP A 301 -10.97 -6.30 22.15
C TRP A 301 -10.76 -4.93 21.47
N LEU A 302 -9.79 -4.79 20.58
CA LEU A 302 -9.57 -3.55 19.79
C LEU A 302 -10.79 -3.17 18.95
N LEU A 303 -11.47 -4.16 18.36
CA LEU A 303 -12.72 -3.94 17.62
C LEU A 303 -13.83 -3.39 18.54
N LEU A 304 -13.99 -3.95 19.74
CA LEU A 304 -15.08 -3.58 20.65
C LEU A 304 -14.87 -2.24 21.34
N ILE A 305 -13.63 -1.87 21.68
CA ILE A 305 -13.36 -0.62 22.40
C ILE A 305 -13.23 0.61 21.49
N GLY A 306 -13.14 0.40 20.16
CA GLY A 306 -12.73 1.43 19.20
C GLY A 306 -13.56 2.71 19.22
N HIS A 307 -14.82 2.63 19.67
CA HIS A 307 -15.71 3.78 19.75
C HIS A 307 -15.33 4.79 20.84
N ASN A 308 -14.65 4.35 21.90
CA ASN A 308 -14.28 5.20 23.04
C ASN A 308 -12.78 5.24 23.29
N ASN A 309 -12.05 4.21 22.87
CA ASN A 309 -10.61 4.09 23.07
C ASN A 309 -9.88 3.83 21.74
N PRO A 310 -8.55 4.03 21.70
CA PRO A 310 -7.78 3.78 20.48
C PRO A 310 -7.94 2.34 19.98
N GLY A 311 -8.33 2.17 18.72
CA GLY A 311 -8.72 0.86 18.19
C GLY A 311 -9.61 0.94 16.94
N GLY A 312 -10.60 0.06 16.85
CA GLY A 312 -11.58 0.00 15.76
C GLY A 312 -11.45 -1.22 14.86
N GLY A 313 -12.35 -1.32 13.88
CA GLY A 313 -12.47 -2.48 13.01
C GLY A 313 -11.21 -2.75 12.18
N PHE A 314 -10.57 -1.69 11.67
CA PHE A 314 -9.35 -1.82 10.87
C PHE A 314 -8.18 -2.36 11.69
N ALA A 315 -7.87 -1.71 12.82
CA ALA A 315 -6.79 -2.10 13.73
C ALA A 315 -6.95 -3.54 14.23
N GLY A 316 -8.15 -3.90 14.71
CA GLY A 316 -8.45 -5.28 15.09
C GLY A 316 -8.23 -6.22 13.90
N GLY A 317 -8.78 -5.91 12.72
CA GLY A 317 -8.68 -6.76 11.55
C GLY A 317 -7.23 -7.03 11.12
N VAL A 318 -6.36 -6.02 11.16
CA VAL A 318 -4.93 -6.19 10.86
C VAL A 318 -4.28 -7.09 11.91
N LEU A 319 -4.56 -6.90 13.21
CA LEU A 319 -3.99 -7.73 14.28
C LEU A 319 -4.40 -9.20 14.16
N ALA A 320 -5.68 -9.49 13.88
CA ALA A 320 -6.13 -10.84 13.56
C ALA A 320 -5.44 -11.39 12.31
N GLY A 321 -5.29 -10.57 11.26
CA GLY A 321 -4.52 -10.92 10.07
C GLY A 321 -3.10 -11.38 10.41
N ILE A 322 -2.37 -10.62 11.24
CA ILE A 322 -1.02 -10.98 11.72
C ILE A 322 -1.06 -12.29 12.53
N ALA A 323 -2.08 -12.52 13.36
CA ALA A 323 -2.21 -13.78 14.09
C ALA A 323 -2.33 -14.97 13.13
N PHE A 324 -3.11 -14.85 12.06
CA PHE A 324 -3.20 -15.89 11.03
C PHE A 324 -1.93 -16.03 10.21
N VAL A 325 -1.22 -14.94 9.91
CA VAL A 325 0.11 -14.99 9.31
C VAL A 325 1.07 -15.80 10.18
N LEU A 326 1.06 -15.58 11.50
CA LEU A 326 1.90 -16.31 12.45
C LEU A 326 1.64 -17.82 12.37
N ARG A 327 0.36 -18.23 12.32
CA ARG A 327 -0.01 -19.65 12.08
C ARG A 327 0.45 -20.16 10.73
N TYR A 328 0.30 -19.37 9.67
CA TYR A 328 0.80 -19.72 8.34
C TYR A 328 2.33 -19.93 8.35
N MET A 329 3.09 -19.08 9.05
CA MET A 329 4.53 -19.24 9.17
C MET A 329 4.93 -20.50 9.95
N ALA A 330 4.15 -20.88 10.96
CA ALA A 330 4.42 -22.06 11.79
C ALA A 330 4.10 -23.39 11.08
N GLY A 331 2.96 -23.47 10.40
CA GLY A 331 2.43 -24.74 9.85
C GLY A 331 2.16 -24.75 8.34
N GLY A 332 2.50 -23.68 7.62
CA GLY A 332 2.29 -23.56 6.17
C GLY A 332 0.81 -23.45 5.76
N ARG A 333 0.54 -23.69 4.47
CA ARG A 333 -0.81 -23.62 3.88
C ARG A 333 -1.85 -24.53 4.54
N TYR A 334 -1.40 -25.70 5.00
CA TYR A 334 -2.28 -26.72 5.57
C TYR A 334 -2.83 -26.29 6.93
N GLU A 335 -2.00 -25.65 7.76
CA GLU A 335 -2.40 -25.18 9.08
C GLU A 335 -3.35 -23.98 9.00
N LEU A 336 -3.09 -23.09 8.03
CA LEU A 336 -4.00 -21.97 7.78
C LEU A 336 -5.38 -22.46 7.34
N GLY A 337 -5.43 -23.44 6.43
CA GLY A 337 -6.69 -24.03 5.94
C GLY A 337 -7.51 -24.76 7.01
N GLU A 338 -6.86 -25.38 8.00
CA GLU A 338 -7.54 -25.98 9.17
C GLU A 338 -8.04 -24.90 10.14
N SER A 339 -7.33 -23.77 10.26
CA SER A 339 -7.68 -22.68 11.17
C SER A 339 -8.88 -21.83 10.72
N LEU A 340 -9.02 -21.64 9.40
CA LEU A 340 -10.08 -20.87 8.76
C LEU A 340 -10.61 -21.68 7.56
N PRO A 341 -11.66 -22.50 7.74
CA PRO A 341 -12.22 -23.34 6.68
C PRO A 341 -13.02 -22.56 5.62
N ILE A 342 -12.92 -21.23 5.62
CA ILE A 342 -13.64 -20.30 4.72
C ILE A 342 -12.62 -19.70 3.76
N SER A 343 -12.93 -19.66 2.46
CA SER A 343 -12.03 -19.04 1.48
C SER A 343 -11.91 -17.52 1.69
N PRO A 344 -10.71 -16.92 1.50
CA PRO A 344 -10.53 -15.48 1.64
C PRO A 344 -11.52 -14.65 0.81
N GLY A 345 -11.82 -15.07 -0.43
CA GLY A 345 -12.83 -14.41 -1.27
C GLY A 345 -14.25 -14.39 -0.69
N ARG A 346 -14.65 -15.42 0.07
CA ARG A 346 -15.96 -15.41 0.76
C ARG A 346 -15.94 -14.47 1.96
N LEU A 347 -14.83 -14.43 2.71
CA LEU A 347 -14.68 -13.47 3.81
C LEU A 347 -14.72 -12.03 3.29
N LEU A 348 -14.07 -11.73 2.16
CA LEU A 348 -14.16 -10.42 1.49
C LEU A 348 -15.62 -10.06 1.18
N GLY A 349 -16.37 -10.98 0.56
CA GLY A 349 -17.78 -10.76 0.24
C GLY A 349 -18.67 -10.59 1.47
N VAL A 350 -18.48 -11.38 2.52
CA VAL A 350 -19.22 -11.28 3.78
C VAL A 350 -18.91 -9.97 4.50
N GLY A 351 -17.63 -9.59 4.62
CA GLY A 351 -17.23 -8.33 5.24
C GLY A 351 -17.82 -7.13 4.51
N LEU A 352 -17.73 -7.11 3.17
CA LEU A 352 -18.33 -6.06 2.35
C LEU A 352 -19.86 -6.02 2.50
N PHE A 353 -20.52 -7.18 2.50
CA PHE A 353 -21.97 -7.25 2.68
C PHE A 353 -22.41 -6.70 4.04
N ILE A 354 -21.71 -7.07 5.12
CA ILE A 354 -22.00 -6.58 6.48
C ILE A 354 -21.76 -5.06 6.55
N ALA A 355 -20.63 -4.57 6.05
CA ALA A 355 -20.32 -3.14 6.05
C ALA A 355 -21.33 -2.32 5.23
N ALA A 356 -21.65 -2.77 4.02
CA ALA A 356 -22.62 -2.11 3.14
C ALA A 356 -24.05 -2.14 3.72
N THR A 357 -24.43 -3.27 4.33
CA THR A 357 -25.73 -3.38 5.00
C THR A 357 -25.79 -2.46 6.21
N GLY A 358 -24.77 -2.45 7.07
CA GLY A 358 -24.69 -1.54 8.22
C GLY A 358 -24.75 -0.07 7.81
N ALA A 359 -24.08 0.29 6.71
CA ALA A 359 -24.08 1.64 6.16
C ALA A 359 -25.45 2.06 5.58
N ALA A 360 -26.16 1.14 4.92
CA ALA A 360 -27.44 1.42 4.27
C ALA A 360 -28.65 1.23 5.20
N LEU A 361 -28.51 0.47 6.28
CA LEU A 361 -29.60 0.13 7.22
C LEU A 361 -30.33 1.37 7.77
N PRO A 362 -29.68 2.49 8.11
CA PRO A 362 -30.37 3.68 8.58
C PRO A 362 -31.42 4.23 7.57
N LEU A 363 -31.21 4.06 6.26
CA LEU A 363 -32.17 4.49 5.23
C LEU A 363 -33.53 3.81 5.39
N ALA A 364 -33.57 2.56 5.86
CA ALA A 364 -34.81 1.82 6.08
C ALA A 364 -35.67 2.44 7.20
N PHE A 365 -35.05 3.27 8.06
CA PHE A 365 -35.69 3.95 9.18
C PHE A 365 -35.87 5.46 8.93
N GLY A 366 -35.64 5.94 7.70
CA GLY A 366 -35.75 7.36 7.33
C GLY A 366 -34.55 8.23 7.71
N ASN A 367 -33.46 7.62 8.20
CA ASN A 367 -32.20 8.28 8.51
C ASN A 367 -31.31 8.37 7.25
N THR A 368 -30.18 9.08 7.32
CA THR A 368 -29.23 9.18 6.21
C THR A 368 -28.25 8.00 6.18
N VAL A 369 -27.64 7.72 5.02
CA VAL A 369 -26.58 6.70 4.88
C VAL A 369 -25.46 6.96 5.90
N LEU A 370 -24.96 5.89 6.53
CA LEU A 370 -23.87 5.92 7.53
C LEU A 370 -24.20 6.73 8.79
N GLN A 371 -25.48 7.04 9.03
CA GLN A 371 -25.91 7.64 10.29
C GLN A 371 -25.92 6.58 11.40
N SER A 372 -25.15 6.81 12.46
CA SER A 372 -25.15 5.94 13.63
C SER A 372 -26.25 6.27 14.62
N THR A 373 -26.67 5.24 15.37
CA THR A 373 -27.64 5.37 16.46
C THR A 373 -27.10 4.63 17.68
N GLU A 374 -27.23 5.24 18.84
CA GLU A 374 -26.86 4.66 20.13
C GLU A 374 -28.06 3.97 20.78
N ILE A 375 -27.79 2.83 21.40
CA ILE A 375 -28.71 2.07 22.23
C ILE A 375 -28.02 1.84 23.56
N HIS A 376 -28.57 2.41 24.63
CA HIS A 376 -28.10 2.18 25.99
C HIS A 376 -28.87 1.01 26.61
N TRP A 377 -28.15 -0.03 27.02
CA TRP A 377 -28.72 -1.12 27.81
C TRP A 377 -28.13 -1.11 29.21
N ASN A 378 -28.96 -0.89 30.21
CA ASN A 378 -28.54 -1.05 31.61
C ASN A 378 -28.57 -2.55 31.96
N LEU A 379 -27.40 -3.17 32.12
CA LEU A 379 -27.27 -4.59 32.47
C LEU A 379 -27.24 -4.82 33.99
N GLY A 380 -27.76 -3.89 34.78
CA GLY A 380 -27.80 -3.97 36.24
C GLY A 380 -26.38 -4.01 36.83
N ILE A 381 -25.97 -5.15 37.37
CA ILE A 381 -24.69 -5.33 38.09
C ILE A 381 -23.48 -5.23 37.14
N LEU A 382 -23.69 -5.44 35.83
CA LEU A 382 -22.64 -5.41 34.81
C LEU A 382 -22.37 -4.00 34.24
N GLY A 383 -23.12 -2.99 34.69
CA GLY A 383 -23.00 -1.60 34.22
C GLY A 383 -23.87 -1.27 33.01
N ASP A 384 -23.73 -0.04 32.50
CA ASP A 384 -24.40 0.43 31.28
C ASP A 384 -23.60 0.01 30.04
N LEU A 385 -24.21 -0.77 29.16
CA LEU A 385 -23.65 -1.14 27.87
C LEU A 385 -24.07 -0.10 26.83
N HIS A 386 -23.09 0.63 26.29
CA HIS A 386 -23.27 1.54 25.18
C HIS A 386 -23.04 0.78 23.87
N PHE A 387 -24.10 0.58 23.10
CA PHE A 387 -24.02 -0.08 21.80
C PHE A 387 -24.35 0.92 20.68
N THR A 388 -23.43 1.07 19.74
CA THR A 388 -23.61 1.94 18.57
C THR A 388 -23.69 1.10 17.31
N THR A 389 -24.62 1.44 16.40
CA THR A 389 -24.77 0.75 15.11
C THR A 389 -23.50 0.84 14.24
N ALA A 390 -22.64 1.83 14.47
CA ALA A 390 -21.27 1.94 13.93
C ALA A 390 -20.46 0.64 14.06
N LEU A 391 -20.66 -0.12 15.15
CA LEU A 391 -19.96 -1.38 15.39
C LEU A 391 -20.23 -2.42 14.30
N ILE A 392 -21.40 -2.39 13.67
CA ILE A 392 -21.74 -3.31 12.56
C ILE A 392 -20.83 -3.03 11.35
N VAL A 393 -20.63 -1.75 11.04
CA VAL A 393 -19.72 -1.32 9.97
C VAL A 393 -18.29 -1.72 10.32
N ASP A 394 -17.85 -1.49 11.56
CA ASP A 394 -16.52 -1.90 12.06
C ASP A 394 -16.30 -3.42 12.02
N VAL A 395 -17.33 -4.23 12.31
CA VAL A 395 -17.27 -5.70 12.14
C VAL A 395 -17.09 -6.08 10.68
N GLY A 396 -17.81 -5.40 9.77
CA GLY A 396 -17.64 -5.60 8.33
C GLY A 396 -16.22 -5.26 7.86
N VAL A 397 -15.69 -4.10 8.30
CA VAL A 397 -14.30 -3.66 8.09
C VAL A 397 -13.32 -4.71 8.61
N TYR A 398 -13.50 -5.17 9.85
CA TYR A 398 -12.66 -6.15 10.50
C TYR A 398 -12.54 -7.43 9.67
N ILE A 399 -13.67 -7.99 9.25
CA ILE A 399 -13.70 -9.22 8.44
C ILE A 399 -13.02 -8.99 7.09
N LEU A 400 -13.28 -7.84 6.44
CA LEU A 400 -12.68 -7.48 5.16
C LEU A 400 -11.15 -7.38 5.27
N VAL A 401 -10.63 -6.68 6.29
CA VAL A 401 -9.19 -6.51 6.51
C VAL A 401 -8.52 -7.85 6.80
N VAL A 402 -9.11 -8.70 7.64
CA VAL A 402 -8.62 -10.07 7.87
C VAL A 402 -8.54 -10.83 6.54
N ALA A 403 -9.59 -10.74 5.72
CA ALA A 403 -9.65 -11.42 4.44
C ALA A 403 -8.57 -10.92 3.46
N VAL A 404 -8.32 -9.61 3.39
CA VAL A 404 -7.25 -9.01 2.57
C VAL A 404 -5.87 -9.53 2.97
N VAL A 405 -5.56 -9.54 4.27
CA VAL A 405 -4.26 -10.02 4.76
C VAL A 405 -4.09 -11.51 4.43
N LEU A 406 -5.13 -12.32 4.66
CA LEU A 406 -5.13 -13.74 4.34
C LEU A 406 -4.96 -14.02 2.84
N ASP A 407 -5.66 -13.28 1.99
CA ASP A 407 -5.60 -13.42 0.55
C ASP A 407 -4.19 -13.10 0.03
N LEU A 408 -3.60 -12.00 0.50
CA LEU A 408 -2.23 -11.59 0.15
C LEU A 408 -1.20 -12.65 0.56
N VAL A 409 -1.30 -13.15 1.80
CA VAL A 409 -0.38 -14.17 2.32
C VAL A 409 -0.57 -15.50 1.62
N THR A 410 -1.80 -15.88 1.30
CA THR A 410 -2.08 -17.13 0.58
C THR A 410 -1.56 -17.05 -0.86
N ALA A 411 -1.78 -15.93 -1.54
CA ALA A 411 -1.32 -15.72 -2.91
C ALA A 411 0.22 -15.74 -3.00
N LEU A 412 0.91 -15.05 -2.10
CA LEU A 412 2.38 -15.00 -2.07
C LEU A 412 2.99 -16.30 -1.51
N GLY A 413 2.38 -16.86 -0.47
CA GLY A 413 2.79 -18.09 0.19
C GLY A 413 2.69 -19.32 -0.70
N ALA A 414 1.69 -19.37 -1.59
CA ALA A 414 1.57 -20.41 -2.60
C ALA A 414 2.75 -20.46 -3.59
N GLN A 415 3.60 -19.42 -3.68
CA GLN A 415 4.88 -19.50 -4.39
C GLN A 415 5.92 -20.27 -3.57
N ILE A 416 6.00 -20.01 -2.26
CA ILE A 416 6.96 -20.64 -1.34
C ILE A 416 6.77 -22.15 -1.28
N ASP A 417 5.52 -22.59 -1.23
CA ASP A 417 5.22 -24.01 -1.18
C ASP A 417 5.62 -24.72 -2.49
N ARG A 418 5.58 -24.04 -3.66
CA ARG A 418 6.06 -24.62 -4.92
C ARG A 418 7.57 -24.82 -4.95
N ASP A 419 8.33 -23.82 -4.50
CA ASP A 419 9.80 -23.93 -4.44
C ASP A 419 10.22 -25.05 -3.46
N ARG A 420 9.45 -25.24 -2.38
CA ARG A 420 9.64 -26.34 -1.42
C ARG A 420 9.28 -27.70 -2.02
N ASP A 421 8.13 -27.80 -2.68
CA ASP A 421 7.65 -29.03 -3.31
C ASP A 421 8.63 -29.46 -4.43
N ALA A 422 9.18 -28.51 -5.20
CA ALA A 422 10.21 -28.77 -6.22
C ALA A 422 11.52 -29.28 -5.61
N ALA A 423 12.03 -28.62 -4.56
CA ALA A 423 13.26 -29.05 -3.90
C ALA A 423 13.15 -30.43 -3.23
N GLN A 424 11.97 -30.77 -2.69
CA GLN A 424 11.72 -32.11 -2.13
C GLN A 424 11.69 -33.19 -3.21
N LYS A 425 11.17 -32.88 -4.40
CA LYS A 425 11.15 -33.79 -5.53
C LYS A 425 12.55 -34.06 -6.06
N ASP A 426 13.39 -33.03 -6.16
CA ASP A 426 14.80 -33.19 -6.53
C ASP A 426 15.57 -34.07 -5.53
N GLU A 427 15.28 -33.94 -4.22
CA GLU A 427 15.87 -34.81 -3.19
C GLU A 427 15.36 -36.26 -3.24
N SER A 428 14.08 -36.49 -3.55
CA SER A 428 13.54 -37.86 -3.70
C SER A 428 14.16 -38.56 -4.90
N ASP A 429 14.25 -37.85 -6.03
CA ASP A 429 14.81 -38.37 -7.28
C ASP A 429 16.30 -38.68 -7.11
N GLN A 430 17.04 -37.86 -6.34
CA GLN A 430 18.43 -38.17 -5.97
C GLN A 430 18.56 -39.41 -5.06
N LYS A 431 17.65 -39.61 -4.09
CA LYS A 431 17.69 -40.80 -3.23
C LYS A 431 17.33 -42.08 -3.98
N GLU A 432 16.43 -41.98 -4.95
CA GLU A 432 16.05 -43.10 -5.81
C GLU A 432 17.20 -43.48 -6.75
N GLN A 433 17.95 -42.50 -7.28
CA GLN A 433 19.16 -42.72 -8.08
C GLN A 433 20.37 -43.28 -7.30
N VAL A 434 20.45 -43.06 -5.98
CA VAL A 434 21.52 -43.62 -5.13
C VAL A 434 21.20 -45.05 -4.67
N ASN A 435 19.92 -45.46 -4.74
CA ASN A 435 19.46 -46.80 -4.37
C ASN A 435 19.32 -47.76 -5.58
N LEU A 436 19.49 -47.25 -6.80
CA LEU A 436 19.65 -48.02 -8.05
C LEU A 436 21.14 -48.15 -8.39
#